data_AF-A0ABD7ZIG2-F1
#
_entry.id   AF-A0ABD7ZIG2-F1
#
_cell.length_a   1.000
_cell.length_b   1.000
_cell.length_c   1.000
_cell.angle_alpha   90.00
_cell.angle_beta   90.00
_cell.angle_gamma   90.00
#
_symmetry.space_group_name_H-M   'P 1'
#
loop_
_entity.id
_entity.type
_entity.pdbx_description
1 polymer ?
#
loop_
_entity_poly.entity_id
_entity_poly.type
_entity_poly.pdbx_seq_one_letter_code
_entity_poly.pdbx_strand_id
1 'polypeptide(L)'
;MAKLTKKMKAIKAGVDSTKAYEINEAIALLKQFATAKFVESVDVAVNLGIDPRKSDQNVRGATVLPHGTGREVRVAVFTQGANADAAKEAGADLVGMEDLAEQIKKGEMNFDVVIASPDAMRVVGQLGQVLGPRGLMPNPKVGTVTPNVAEAVKNAKSGQIRYRNDKNGIIHTTIGKANFSEVQLKENLQALLAALNKAKPTTAKGIFIKKVSISTTMGAGVAVDQASL
;
A
#
# COMPACT_ATOMS: atom_id res chain seq x y z
N MET A 1 19.38 2.14 -28.56
CA MET A 1 19.03 1.52 -27.27
C MET A 1 20.02 1.98 -26.21
N ALA A 2 19.55 2.38 -25.02
CA ALA A 2 20.43 2.80 -23.94
C ALA A 2 21.32 1.64 -23.45
N LYS A 3 22.61 1.91 -23.21
CA LYS A 3 23.59 0.91 -22.75
C LYS A 3 23.24 0.46 -21.33
N LEU A 4 23.06 -0.85 -21.12
CA LEU A 4 22.75 -1.42 -19.80
C LEU A 4 23.88 -1.13 -18.80
N THR A 5 23.51 -0.70 -17.60
CA THR A 5 24.44 -0.47 -16.49
C THR A 5 25.03 -1.78 -15.97
N LYS A 6 26.19 -1.72 -15.31
CA LYS A 6 26.84 -2.92 -14.72
C LYS A 6 25.89 -3.67 -13.77
N LYS A 7 25.11 -2.94 -12.97
CA LYS A 7 24.10 -3.50 -12.05
C LYS A 7 22.98 -4.22 -12.79
N MET A 8 22.41 -3.61 -13.83
CA MET A 8 21.35 -4.26 -14.63
C MET A 8 21.83 -5.51 -15.36
N LYS A 9 23.10 -5.52 -15.82
CA LYS A 9 23.69 -6.73 -16.43
C LYS A 9 23.84 -7.87 -15.43
N ALA A 10 24.29 -7.59 -14.21
CA ALA A 10 24.41 -8.59 -13.16
C ALA A 10 23.05 -9.19 -12.76
N ILE A 11 22.04 -8.34 -12.60
CA ILE A 11 20.67 -8.77 -12.30
C ILE A 11 20.12 -9.65 -13.43
N LYS A 12 20.26 -9.21 -14.69
CA LYS A 12 19.76 -9.96 -15.85
C LYS A 12 20.48 -11.31 -16.05
N ALA A 13 21.72 -11.43 -15.59
CA ALA A 13 22.46 -12.69 -15.64
C ALA A 13 22.07 -13.66 -14.52
N GLY A 14 21.67 -13.15 -13.34
CA GLY A 14 21.33 -13.97 -12.19
C GLY A 14 19.83 -14.30 -12.03
N VAL A 15 18.95 -13.57 -12.72
CA VAL A 15 17.50 -13.73 -12.61
C VAL A 15 16.89 -14.10 -13.95
N ASP A 16 16.17 -15.21 -13.98
CA ASP A 16 15.39 -15.63 -15.14
C ASP A 16 14.01 -14.95 -15.12
N SER A 17 13.77 -14.06 -16.08
CA SER A 17 12.49 -13.35 -16.21
C SER A 17 11.30 -14.24 -16.59
N THR A 18 11.56 -15.44 -17.08
CA THR A 18 10.53 -16.38 -17.56
C THR A 18 10.16 -17.45 -16.54
N LYS A 19 11.05 -17.73 -15.58
CA LYS A 19 10.82 -18.69 -14.51
C LYS A 19 9.91 -18.10 -13.43
N ALA A 20 8.96 -18.91 -12.95
CA ALA A 20 8.27 -18.66 -11.70
C ALA A 20 9.08 -19.27 -10.56
N TYR A 21 9.46 -18.45 -9.58
CA TYR A 21 10.24 -18.87 -8.43
C TYR A 21 9.33 -19.21 -7.25
N GLU A 22 9.77 -20.14 -6.41
CA GLU A 22 9.14 -20.36 -5.11
C GLU A 22 9.30 -19.09 -4.26
N ILE A 23 8.33 -18.76 -3.40
CA ILE A 23 8.37 -17.53 -2.59
C ILE A 23 9.66 -17.38 -1.76
N ASN A 24 10.17 -18.48 -1.18
CA ASN A 24 11.38 -18.45 -0.36
C ASN A 24 12.62 -18.14 -1.23
N GLU A 25 12.75 -18.82 -2.38
CA GLU A 25 13.83 -18.58 -3.35
C GLU A 25 13.76 -17.15 -3.91
N ALA A 26 12.55 -16.67 -4.20
CA ALA A 26 12.30 -15.31 -4.68
C ALA A 26 12.75 -14.25 -3.67
N ILE A 27 12.42 -14.41 -2.38
CA ILE A 27 12.82 -13.46 -1.34
C ILE A 27 14.35 -13.49 -1.14
N ALA A 28 14.96 -14.67 -1.15
CA ALA A 28 16.42 -14.80 -1.03
C ALA A 28 17.15 -14.09 -2.18
N LEU A 29 16.70 -14.30 -3.43
CA LEU A 29 17.23 -13.62 -4.61
C LEU A 29 17.06 -12.10 -4.51
N LEU A 30 15.88 -11.62 -4.09
CA LEU A 30 15.62 -10.19 -3.92
C LEU A 30 16.57 -9.54 -2.93
N LYS A 31 16.83 -10.19 -1.79
CA LYS A 31 17.79 -9.72 -0.79
C LYS A 31 19.22 -9.71 -1.31
N GLN A 32 19.61 -10.71 -2.10
CA GLN A 32 20.94 -10.77 -2.71
C GLN A 32 21.19 -9.61 -3.69
N PHE A 33 20.18 -9.19 -4.45
CA PHE A 33 20.29 -8.11 -5.43
C PHE A 33 19.98 -6.70 -4.89
N ALA A 34 19.51 -6.61 -3.63
CA ALA A 34 19.26 -5.36 -2.90
C ALA A 34 20.58 -4.69 -2.45
N THR A 35 21.34 -4.20 -3.44
CA THR A 35 22.69 -3.64 -3.28
C THR A 35 22.71 -2.12 -3.07
N ALA A 36 21.55 -1.47 -2.89
CA ALA A 36 21.53 -0.03 -2.60
C ALA A 36 22.15 0.28 -1.23
N LYS A 37 22.59 1.53 -1.06
CA LYS A 37 23.19 2.03 0.20
C LYS A 37 22.17 2.21 1.33
N PHE A 38 20.88 2.09 1.03
CA PHE A 38 19.77 2.25 1.97
C PHE A 38 18.92 0.98 1.98
N VAL A 39 18.09 0.82 3.02
CA VAL A 39 17.18 -0.33 3.13
C VAL A 39 16.08 -0.22 2.07
N GLU A 40 16.16 -1.05 1.04
CA GLU A 40 15.19 -1.09 -0.06
C GLU A 40 13.82 -1.57 0.43
N SER A 41 12.75 -1.08 -0.21
CA SER A 41 11.40 -1.60 -0.03
C SER A 41 11.19 -2.84 -0.91
N VAL A 42 10.41 -3.78 -0.40
CA VAL A 42 9.96 -4.96 -1.14
C VAL A 42 8.52 -4.72 -1.57
N ASP A 43 8.33 -4.57 -2.87
CA ASP A 43 7.05 -4.28 -3.50
C ASP A 43 6.49 -5.52 -4.20
N VAL A 44 5.17 -5.61 -4.25
CA VAL A 44 4.42 -6.66 -4.95
C VAL A 44 3.54 -6.01 -6.00
N ALA A 45 3.60 -6.55 -7.20
CA ALA A 45 2.70 -6.27 -8.30
C ALA A 45 1.81 -7.49 -8.53
N VAL A 46 0.51 -7.33 -8.32
CA VAL A 46 -0.50 -8.36 -8.56
C VAL A 46 -1.31 -7.97 -9.78
N ASN A 47 -1.20 -8.75 -10.85
CA ASN A 47 -2.02 -8.59 -12.05
C ASN A 47 -3.37 -9.27 -11.83
N LEU A 48 -4.45 -8.49 -11.86
CA LEU A 48 -5.81 -8.99 -11.66
C LEU A 48 -6.51 -9.30 -12.99
N GLY A 49 -7.42 -10.27 -12.95
CA GLY A 49 -8.32 -10.64 -14.03
C GLY A 49 -9.57 -9.77 -14.11
N ILE A 50 -9.44 -8.46 -13.93
CA ILE A 50 -10.54 -7.49 -13.98
C ILE A 50 -10.45 -6.60 -15.22
N ASP A 51 -11.58 -6.04 -15.63
CA ASP A 51 -11.65 -4.95 -16.60
C ASP A 51 -11.64 -3.60 -15.84
N PRO A 52 -10.50 -2.88 -15.80
CA PRO A 52 -10.38 -1.63 -15.04
C PRO A 52 -11.19 -0.46 -15.63
N ARG A 53 -11.74 -0.61 -16.86
CA ARG A 53 -12.65 0.39 -17.45
C ARG A 53 -14.03 0.33 -16.83
N LYS A 54 -14.40 -0.81 -16.24
CA LYS A 54 -15.69 -1.05 -15.61
C LYS A 54 -15.63 -0.71 -14.13
N SER A 55 -16.41 0.28 -13.70
CA SER A 55 -16.38 0.78 -12.33
C SER A 55 -16.80 -0.26 -11.29
N ASP A 56 -17.65 -1.22 -11.65
CA ASP A 56 -18.09 -2.34 -10.82
C ASP A 56 -17.01 -3.40 -10.59
N GLN A 57 -15.98 -3.43 -11.45
CA GLN A 57 -14.85 -4.35 -11.32
C GLN A 57 -13.63 -3.71 -10.65
N ASN A 58 -13.72 -2.43 -10.26
CA ASN A 58 -12.62 -1.74 -9.59
C ASN A 58 -12.40 -2.26 -8.18
N VAL A 59 -11.21 -2.80 -7.93
CA VAL A 59 -10.78 -3.30 -6.63
C VAL A 59 -10.07 -2.19 -5.89
N ARG A 60 -10.67 -1.75 -4.78
CA ARG A 60 -10.08 -0.80 -3.83
C ARG A 60 -10.38 -1.26 -2.42
N GLY A 61 -9.34 -1.33 -1.60
CA GLY A 61 -9.46 -1.80 -0.23
C GLY A 61 -8.25 -1.41 0.61
N ALA A 62 -8.32 -1.78 1.88
CA ALA A 62 -7.21 -1.65 2.80
C ALA A 62 -7.08 -2.93 3.62
N THR A 63 -5.85 -3.26 4.00
CA THR A 63 -5.55 -4.46 4.79
C THR A 63 -4.41 -4.16 5.73
N VAL A 64 -4.56 -4.58 6.98
CA VAL A 64 -3.50 -4.48 7.99
C VAL A 64 -2.57 -5.67 7.79
N LEU A 65 -1.28 -5.39 7.62
CA LEU A 65 -0.27 -6.44 7.56
C LEU A 65 0.10 -6.90 8.98
N PRO A 66 0.31 -8.20 9.21
CA PRO A 66 0.68 -8.72 10.53
C PRO A 66 2.02 -8.18 11.03
N HIS A 67 3.01 -7.96 10.14
CA HIS A 67 4.32 -7.42 10.51
C HIS A 67 4.51 -5.95 10.13
N GLY A 68 3.44 -5.28 9.68
CA GLY A 68 3.50 -3.91 9.15
C GLY A 68 4.39 -3.77 7.92
N THR A 69 4.65 -2.51 7.53
CA THR A 69 5.47 -2.16 6.37
C THR A 69 6.88 -1.70 6.73
N GLY A 70 7.18 -1.54 8.04
CA GLY A 70 8.45 -1.03 8.54
C GLY A 70 8.72 0.45 8.21
N ARG A 71 7.71 1.18 7.73
CA ARG A 71 7.75 2.64 7.52
C ARG A 71 7.00 3.33 8.65
N GLU A 72 7.61 4.37 9.19
CA GLU A 72 6.93 5.28 10.11
C GLU A 72 5.97 6.16 9.30
N VAL A 73 4.67 6.07 9.63
CA VAL A 73 3.60 6.77 8.91
C VAL A 73 3.10 7.91 9.78
N ARG A 74 3.17 9.13 9.25
CA ARG A 74 2.60 10.30 9.92
C ARG A 74 1.10 10.41 9.63
N VAL A 75 0.29 10.42 10.67
CA VAL A 75 -1.17 10.36 10.60
C VAL A 75 -1.77 11.70 11.01
N ALA A 76 -2.48 12.34 10.08
CA ALA A 76 -3.29 13.52 10.31
C ALA A 76 -4.77 13.13 10.43
N VAL A 77 -5.44 13.64 11.45
CA VAL A 77 -6.81 13.31 11.79
C VAL A 77 -7.68 14.55 11.76
N PHE A 78 -8.74 14.50 10.95
CA PHE A 78 -9.79 15.51 10.88
C PHE A 78 -10.98 15.10 11.73
N THR A 79 -11.05 15.63 12.95
CA THR A 79 -12.12 15.36 13.92
C THR A 79 -12.34 16.54 14.85
N GLN A 80 -13.48 16.56 15.54
CA GLN A 80 -13.80 17.50 16.62
C GLN A 80 -14.30 16.77 17.87
N GLY A 81 -14.30 17.49 19.00
CA GLY A 81 -14.84 17.02 20.28
C GLY A 81 -14.12 15.78 20.83
N ALA A 82 -14.87 14.85 21.42
CA ALA A 82 -14.33 13.66 22.08
C ALA A 82 -13.48 12.76 21.16
N ASN A 83 -13.75 12.77 19.84
CA ASN A 83 -12.97 12.02 18.86
C ASN A 83 -11.58 12.61 18.62
N ALA A 84 -11.39 13.91 18.90
CA ALA A 84 -10.08 14.55 18.81
C ALA A 84 -9.16 14.10 19.95
N ASP A 85 -9.71 13.98 21.17
CA ASP A 85 -8.95 13.50 22.33
C ASP A 85 -8.59 12.02 22.16
N ALA A 86 -9.56 11.19 21.75
CA ALA A 86 -9.30 9.78 21.44
C ALA A 86 -8.26 9.58 20.32
N ALA A 87 -8.20 10.48 19.33
CA ALA A 87 -7.19 10.44 18.28
C ALA A 87 -5.79 10.80 18.79
N LYS A 88 -5.69 11.80 19.67
CA LYS A 88 -4.41 12.17 20.32
C LYS A 88 -3.90 11.04 21.20
N GLU A 89 -4.77 10.40 21.99
CA GLU A 89 -4.41 9.24 22.81
C GLU A 89 -4.00 8.03 21.97
N ALA A 90 -4.63 7.83 20.81
CA ALA A 90 -4.22 6.80 19.86
C ALA A 90 -2.87 7.09 19.16
N GLY A 91 -2.28 8.25 19.42
CA GLY A 91 -0.98 8.66 18.90
C GLY A 91 -1.05 9.31 17.53
N ALA A 92 -2.13 10.01 17.16
CA ALA A 92 -2.15 10.83 15.95
C ALA A 92 -1.14 12.00 16.05
N ASP A 93 -0.42 12.28 14.96
CA ASP A 93 0.63 13.31 14.96
C ASP A 93 0.04 14.72 14.81
N LEU A 94 -1.05 14.83 14.05
CA LEU A 94 -1.80 16.07 13.86
C LEU A 94 -3.29 15.80 14.03
N VAL A 95 -3.97 16.60 14.83
CA VAL A 95 -5.42 16.53 15.05
C VAL A 95 -6.00 17.93 14.96
N GLY A 96 -6.99 18.13 14.09
CA GLY A 96 -7.67 19.42 13.96
C GLY A 96 -8.75 19.40 12.88
N MET A 97 -9.57 20.45 12.80
CA MET A 97 -10.64 20.57 11.80
C MET A 97 -10.37 21.70 10.81
N GLU A 98 -10.74 22.93 11.15
CA GLU A 98 -10.60 24.08 10.24
C GLU A 98 -9.16 24.61 10.21
N ASP A 99 -8.49 24.67 11.37
CA ASP A 99 -7.09 25.13 11.46
C ASP A 99 -6.12 24.27 10.65
N LEU A 100 -6.30 22.94 10.71
CA LEU A 100 -5.52 21.98 9.94
C LEU A 100 -5.80 22.14 8.44
N ALA A 101 -7.06 22.39 8.07
CA ALA A 101 -7.44 22.61 6.68
C ALA A 101 -6.79 23.88 6.10
N GLU A 102 -6.66 24.94 6.89
CA GLU A 102 -5.95 26.15 6.48
C GLU A 102 -4.45 25.94 6.33
N GLN A 103 -3.80 25.21 7.24
CA GLN A 103 -2.38 24.85 7.11
C GLN A 103 -2.11 24.05 5.83
N ILE A 104 -3.00 23.12 5.50
CA ILE A 104 -2.91 22.32 4.27
C ILE A 104 -3.10 23.19 3.03
N LYS A 105 -4.01 24.18 3.06
CA LYS A 105 -4.16 25.17 1.98
C LYS A 105 -2.92 26.06 1.83
N LYS A 106 -2.24 26.38 2.94
CA LYS A 106 -0.96 27.11 2.97
C LYS A 106 0.24 26.27 2.49
N GLY A 107 0.05 24.98 2.24
CA GLY A 107 1.06 24.09 1.68
C GLY A 107 1.81 23.23 2.71
N GLU A 108 1.42 23.28 3.98
CA GLU A 108 2.07 22.51 5.04
C GLU A 108 1.51 21.08 5.07
N MET A 109 2.25 20.14 4.47
CA MET A 109 1.81 18.75 4.28
C MET A 109 2.83 17.75 4.81
N ASN A 110 2.98 17.74 6.13
CA ASN A 110 3.88 16.84 6.84
C ASN A 110 3.18 15.56 7.33
N PHE A 111 2.29 14.98 6.52
CA PHE A 111 1.56 13.74 6.83
C PHE A 111 1.48 12.80 5.63
N ASP A 112 1.44 11.50 5.92
CA ASP A 112 1.38 10.43 4.93
C ASP A 112 -0.03 9.83 4.82
N VAL A 113 -0.83 9.96 5.89
CA VAL A 113 -2.18 9.41 5.98
C VAL A 113 -3.13 10.43 6.56
N VAL A 114 -4.27 10.61 5.89
CA VAL A 114 -5.41 11.38 6.41
C VAL A 114 -6.52 10.44 6.84
N ILE A 115 -7.04 10.64 8.05
CA ILE A 115 -8.23 9.99 8.61
C ILE A 115 -9.24 11.10 8.92
N ALA A 116 -10.51 10.87 8.66
CA ALA A 116 -11.56 11.84 8.95
C ALA A 116 -12.76 11.17 9.62
N SER A 117 -13.42 11.89 10.52
CA SER A 117 -14.77 11.54 10.93
C SER A 117 -15.81 12.02 9.91
N PRO A 118 -17.01 11.40 9.83
CA PRO A 118 -18.03 11.75 8.82
C PRO A 118 -18.45 13.23 8.84
N ASP A 119 -18.47 13.86 10.00
CA ASP A 119 -18.74 15.28 10.25
C ASP A 119 -17.66 16.21 9.65
N ALA A 120 -16.40 15.77 9.65
CA ALA A 120 -15.29 16.55 9.10
C ALA A 120 -15.18 16.47 7.56
N MET A 121 -15.95 15.59 6.91
CA MET A 121 -15.91 15.42 5.45
C MET A 121 -16.30 16.68 4.67
N ARG A 122 -17.12 17.56 5.25
CA ARG A 122 -17.47 18.86 4.63
C ARG A 122 -16.23 19.72 4.40
N VAL A 123 -15.32 19.76 5.37
CA VAL A 123 -14.09 20.55 5.33
C VAL A 123 -13.07 19.86 4.43
N VAL A 124 -12.90 18.54 4.57
CA VAL A 124 -11.97 17.73 3.76
C VAL A 124 -12.36 17.75 2.28
N GLY A 125 -13.65 17.82 1.95
CA GLY A 125 -14.15 17.95 0.58
C GLY A 125 -13.63 19.20 -0.15
N GLN A 126 -13.47 20.32 0.56
CA GLN A 126 -12.88 21.54 -0.01
C GLN A 126 -11.40 21.39 -0.34
N LEU A 127 -10.70 20.48 0.34
CA LEU A 127 -9.28 20.16 0.10
C LEU A 127 -9.09 19.14 -1.02
N GLY A 128 -10.16 18.71 -1.70
CA GLY A 128 -10.13 17.68 -2.73
C GLY A 128 -9.19 17.99 -3.89
N GLN A 129 -9.03 19.27 -4.26
CA GLN A 129 -8.09 19.67 -5.33
C GLN A 129 -6.63 19.40 -4.97
N VAL A 130 -6.28 19.41 -3.67
CA VAL A 130 -4.91 19.24 -3.20
C VAL A 130 -4.65 17.81 -2.75
N LEU A 131 -5.57 17.22 -1.99
CA LEU A 131 -5.46 15.85 -1.47
C LEU A 131 -5.79 14.77 -2.53
N GLY A 132 -6.62 15.11 -3.52
CA GLY A 132 -7.08 14.19 -4.57
C GLY A 132 -5.95 13.67 -5.48
N PRO A 133 -5.18 14.55 -6.16
CA PRO A 133 -4.08 14.14 -7.04
C PRO A 133 -2.99 13.33 -6.32
N ARG A 134 -2.82 13.56 -5.01
CA ARG A 134 -1.84 12.86 -4.17
C ARG A 134 -2.35 11.53 -3.60
N GLY A 135 -3.63 11.19 -3.81
CA GLY A 135 -4.22 9.96 -3.29
C GLY A 135 -4.40 9.92 -1.77
N LEU A 136 -4.26 11.07 -1.09
CA LEU A 136 -4.40 11.21 0.37
C LEU A 136 -5.85 11.41 0.81
N MET A 137 -6.77 11.62 -0.14
CA MET A 137 -8.17 11.85 0.14
C MET A 137 -8.81 10.66 0.90
N PRO A 138 -9.38 10.89 2.10
CA PRO A 138 -10.08 9.86 2.86
C PRO A 138 -11.23 9.25 2.06
N ASN A 139 -11.41 7.93 2.17
CA ASN A 139 -12.51 7.24 1.53
C ASN A 139 -13.09 6.15 2.47
N PRO A 140 -14.43 6.06 2.61
CA PRO A 140 -15.06 5.01 3.42
C PRO A 140 -14.66 3.59 3.01
N LYS A 141 -14.40 3.33 1.72
CA LYS A 141 -14.01 2.00 1.20
C LYS A 141 -12.66 1.50 1.73
N VAL A 142 -11.77 2.40 2.15
CA VAL A 142 -10.47 2.05 2.75
C VAL A 142 -10.49 2.17 4.27
N GLY A 143 -11.66 2.42 4.88
CA GLY A 143 -11.80 2.53 6.33
C GLY A 143 -11.13 3.77 6.94
N THR A 144 -10.85 4.81 6.15
CA THR A 144 -10.27 6.07 6.64
C THR A 144 -11.32 7.14 6.94
N VAL A 145 -12.59 6.83 6.69
CA VAL A 145 -13.74 7.62 7.11
C VAL A 145 -14.54 6.75 8.04
N THR A 146 -14.36 6.95 9.35
CA THR A 146 -14.99 6.13 10.39
C THR A 146 -15.40 6.99 11.57
N PRO A 147 -16.47 6.62 12.29
CA PRO A 147 -16.77 7.20 13.58
C PRO A 147 -15.74 6.75 14.65
N ASN A 148 -15.19 5.53 14.52
CA ASN A 148 -14.13 5.04 15.40
C ASN A 148 -12.74 5.46 14.91
N VAL A 149 -12.34 6.66 15.30
CA VAL A 149 -11.11 7.30 14.83
C VAL A 149 -9.87 6.70 15.50
N ALA A 150 -9.96 6.35 16.79
CA ALA A 150 -8.85 5.79 17.55
C ALA A 150 -8.36 4.46 16.94
N GLU A 151 -9.29 3.57 16.55
CA GLU A 151 -8.96 2.32 15.90
C GLU A 151 -8.35 2.55 14.50
N ALA A 152 -8.89 3.50 13.74
CA ALA A 152 -8.35 3.85 12.43
C ALA A 152 -6.90 4.39 12.53
N VAL A 153 -6.59 5.18 13.55
CA VAL A 153 -5.23 5.68 13.82
C VAL A 153 -4.29 4.54 14.17
N LYS A 154 -4.70 3.63 15.07
CA LYS A 154 -3.90 2.44 15.42
C LYS A 154 -3.61 1.56 14.20
N ASN A 155 -4.61 1.33 13.36
CA ASN A 155 -4.47 0.55 12.14
C ASN A 155 -3.55 1.25 11.11
N ALA A 156 -3.66 2.57 10.98
CA ALA A 156 -2.78 3.33 10.10
C ALA A 156 -1.32 3.27 10.57
N LYS A 157 -1.07 3.37 11.88
CA LYS A 157 0.28 3.28 12.47
C LYS A 157 0.84 1.85 12.50
N SER A 158 -0.01 0.83 12.53
CA SER A 158 0.42 -0.58 12.46
C SER A 158 0.83 -1.05 11.05
N GLY A 159 0.80 -0.15 10.06
CA GLY A 159 1.25 -0.45 8.69
C GLY A 159 0.13 -0.96 7.79
N GLN A 160 -1.09 -0.45 7.94
CA GLN A 160 -2.19 -0.70 7.00
C GLN A 160 -1.81 -0.28 5.57
N ILE A 161 -1.90 -1.23 4.65
CA ILE A 161 -1.71 -1.00 3.22
C ILE A 161 -3.04 -0.68 2.59
N ARG A 162 -3.03 0.32 1.71
CA ARG A 162 -4.17 0.65 0.84
C ARG A 162 -3.80 0.23 -0.56
N TYR A 163 -4.68 -0.51 -1.20
CA TYR A 163 -4.52 -0.90 -2.59
C TYR A 163 -5.66 -0.36 -3.43
N ARG A 164 -5.30 0.02 -4.65
CA ARG A 164 -6.20 0.41 -5.71
C ARG A 164 -5.64 -0.16 -7.00
N ASN A 165 -6.52 -0.71 -7.83
CA ASN A 165 -6.15 -1.11 -9.17
C ASN A 165 -5.78 0.10 -10.04
N ASP A 166 -4.73 -0.04 -10.83
CA ASP A 166 -4.38 0.92 -11.88
C ASP A 166 -5.29 0.71 -13.12
N LYS A 167 -5.16 1.61 -14.10
CA LYS A 167 -5.81 1.55 -15.42
C LYS A 167 -5.54 0.25 -16.17
N ASN A 168 -4.50 -0.50 -15.80
CA ASN A 168 -4.16 -1.80 -16.37
C ASN A 168 -4.69 -3.00 -15.55
N GLY A 169 -5.43 -2.76 -14.46
CA GLY A 169 -5.91 -3.83 -13.58
C GLY A 169 -4.82 -4.44 -12.70
N ILE A 170 -3.69 -3.74 -12.53
CA ILE A 170 -2.59 -4.18 -11.67
C ILE A 170 -2.70 -3.46 -10.32
N ILE A 171 -2.50 -4.20 -9.24
CA ILE A 171 -2.36 -3.65 -7.89
C ILE A 171 -0.89 -3.62 -7.54
N HIS A 172 -0.44 -2.45 -7.04
CA HIS A 172 0.90 -2.25 -6.54
C HIS A 172 0.84 -1.98 -5.03
N THR A 173 1.62 -2.74 -4.26
CA THR A 173 1.65 -2.63 -2.80
C THR A 173 3.02 -2.99 -2.24
N THR A 174 3.48 -2.24 -1.25
CA THR A 174 4.72 -2.53 -0.52
C THR A 174 4.44 -3.49 0.62
N ILE A 175 5.02 -4.70 0.62
CA ILE A 175 4.81 -5.71 1.68
C ILE A 175 5.77 -5.60 2.86
N GLY A 176 6.84 -4.81 2.72
CA GLY A 176 7.83 -4.62 3.76
C GLY A 176 9.13 -4.02 3.26
N LYS A 177 10.19 -4.22 4.04
CA LYS A 177 11.55 -3.78 3.74
C LYS A 177 12.48 -4.98 3.60
N ALA A 178 13.60 -4.78 2.90
CA ALA A 178 14.60 -5.83 2.68
C ALA A 178 15.23 -6.39 3.97
N ASN A 179 15.13 -5.65 5.08
CA ASN A 179 15.63 -6.06 6.40
C ASN A 179 14.67 -7.00 7.16
N PHE A 180 13.45 -7.23 6.66
CA PHE A 180 12.51 -8.16 7.31
C PHE A 180 12.98 -9.60 7.12
N SER A 181 12.56 -10.50 8.02
CA SER A 181 12.83 -11.92 7.85
C SER A 181 12.03 -12.48 6.66
N GLU A 182 12.49 -13.60 6.10
CA GLU A 182 11.80 -14.23 4.97
C GLU A 182 10.39 -14.69 5.35
N VAL A 183 10.23 -15.18 6.58
CA VAL A 183 8.95 -15.57 7.16
C VAL A 183 7.99 -14.38 7.25
N GLN A 184 8.47 -13.23 7.75
CA GLN A 184 7.65 -12.02 7.86
C GLN A 184 7.16 -11.53 6.51
N LEU A 185 8.03 -11.54 5.49
CA LEU A 185 7.65 -11.15 4.13
C LEU A 185 6.66 -12.12 3.50
N LYS A 186 6.82 -13.43 3.75
CA LYS A 186 5.89 -14.46 3.30
C LYS A 186 4.50 -14.28 3.93
N GLU A 187 4.42 -14.13 5.25
CA GLU A 187 3.16 -13.95 5.96
C GLU A 187 2.45 -12.66 5.55
N ASN A 188 3.19 -11.56 5.35
CA ASN A 188 2.63 -10.31 4.84
C ASN A 188 2.04 -10.48 3.43
N LEU A 189 2.71 -11.22 2.56
CA LEU A 189 2.22 -11.49 1.22
C LEU A 189 0.98 -12.40 1.23
N GLN A 190 0.96 -13.45 2.06
CA GLN A 190 -0.22 -14.32 2.22
C GLN A 190 -1.42 -13.54 2.76
N ALA A 191 -1.23 -12.67 3.75
CA ALA A 191 -2.28 -11.80 4.27
C ALA A 191 -2.87 -10.89 3.18
N LEU A 192 -2.01 -10.35 2.32
CA LEU A 192 -2.42 -9.52 1.18
C LEU A 192 -3.23 -10.32 0.15
N LEU A 193 -2.77 -11.51 -0.24
CA LEU A 193 -3.50 -12.36 -1.20
C LEU A 193 -4.86 -12.81 -0.64
N ALA A 194 -4.92 -13.17 0.65
CA ALA A 194 -6.17 -13.52 1.31
C ALA A 194 -7.16 -12.34 1.29
N ALA A 195 -6.69 -11.12 1.53
CA ALA A 195 -7.52 -9.92 1.46
C ALA A 195 -7.97 -9.59 0.03
N LEU A 196 -7.10 -9.75 -0.97
CA LEU A 196 -7.47 -9.57 -2.37
C LEU A 196 -8.55 -10.56 -2.81
N ASN A 197 -8.44 -11.83 -2.41
CA ASN A 197 -9.44 -12.84 -2.69
C ASN A 197 -10.80 -12.50 -2.06
N LYS A 198 -10.82 -11.94 -0.86
CA LYS A 198 -12.06 -11.42 -0.23
C LYS A 198 -12.61 -10.19 -0.95
N ALA A 199 -11.74 -9.37 -1.52
CA ALA A 199 -12.11 -8.18 -2.29
C ALA A 199 -12.49 -8.48 -3.75
N LYS A 200 -12.62 -9.75 -4.15
CA LYS A 200 -13.00 -10.16 -5.50
C LYS A 200 -14.41 -9.64 -5.85
N PRO A 201 -14.56 -8.83 -6.92
CA PRO A 201 -15.87 -8.43 -7.41
C PRO A 201 -16.63 -9.65 -7.95
N THR A 202 -17.93 -9.74 -7.66
CA THR A 202 -18.81 -10.81 -8.16
C THR A 202 -18.93 -10.80 -9.68
N THR A 203 -18.72 -9.64 -10.32
CA THR A 203 -18.78 -9.46 -11.77
C THR A 203 -17.48 -9.88 -12.49
N ALA A 204 -16.41 -10.18 -11.76
CA ALA A 204 -15.15 -10.65 -12.33
C ALA A 204 -15.25 -12.13 -12.73
N LYS A 205 -15.15 -12.41 -14.04
CA LYS A 205 -15.19 -13.77 -14.60
C LYS A 205 -13.78 -14.33 -14.80
N GLY A 206 -13.60 -15.62 -14.53
CA GLY A 206 -12.33 -16.33 -14.73
C GLY A 206 -11.36 -16.21 -13.56
N ILE A 207 -10.06 -16.36 -13.85
CA ILE A 207 -8.97 -16.34 -12.87
C ILE A 207 -8.77 -14.90 -12.39
N PHE A 208 -9.00 -14.66 -11.09
CA PHE A 208 -8.92 -13.34 -10.49
C PHE A 208 -7.47 -12.85 -10.31
N ILE A 209 -6.55 -13.73 -9.93
CA ILE A 209 -5.12 -13.42 -9.76
C ILE A 209 -4.37 -14.07 -10.93
N LYS A 210 -3.89 -13.26 -11.88
CA LYS A 210 -3.21 -13.77 -13.08
C LYS A 210 -1.72 -13.97 -12.88
N LYS A 211 -1.06 -13.03 -12.21
CA LYS A 211 0.37 -13.06 -11.97
C LYS A 211 0.70 -12.30 -10.69
N VAL A 212 1.56 -12.89 -9.86
CA VAL A 212 2.16 -12.21 -8.71
C VAL A 212 3.64 -12.01 -9.01
N SER A 213 4.13 -10.81 -8.83
CA SER A 213 5.55 -10.50 -9.01
C SER A 213 6.03 -9.67 -7.84
N ILE A 214 7.20 -10.01 -7.32
CA ILE A 214 7.84 -9.29 -6.22
C ILE A 214 9.08 -8.60 -6.78
N SER A 215 9.32 -7.36 -6.37
CA SER A 215 10.48 -6.58 -6.78
C SER A 215 11.02 -5.77 -5.62
N THR A 216 12.31 -5.49 -5.62
CA THR A 216 12.86 -4.42 -4.76
C THR A 216 12.97 -3.12 -5.53
N THR A 217 13.00 -1.99 -4.81
CA THR A 217 12.99 -0.65 -5.40
C THR A 217 14.07 -0.44 -6.48
N MET A 218 15.28 -0.99 -6.27
CA MET A 218 16.42 -0.79 -7.17
C MET A 218 17.00 -2.10 -7.70
N GLY A 219 16.35 -3.23 -7.42
CA GLY A 219 16.84 -4.57 -7.73
C GLY A 219 16.02 -5.27 -8.81
N ALA A 220 16.01 -6.59 -8.75
CA ALA A 220 15.31 -7.43 -9.71
C ALA A 220 13.81 -7.50 -9.41
N GLY A 221 13.01 -7.77 -10.45
CA GLY A 221 11.64 -8.23 -10.30
C GLY A 221 11.57 -9.71 -10.65
N VAL A 222 11.01 -10.52 -9.77
CA VAL A 222 10.82 -11.97 -9.93
C VAL A 222 9.34 -12.32 -9.92
N ALA A 223 8.95 -13.23 -10.81
CA ALA A 223 7.62 -13.81 -10.77
C ALA A 223 7.57 -14.90 -9.70
N VAL A 224 6.52 -14.89 -8.88
CA VAL A 224 6.31 -15.92 -7.85
C VAL A 224 5.28 -16.92 -8.34
N ASP A 225 5.55 -18.19 -8.09
CA ASP A 225 4.60 -19.26 -8.38
C ASP A 225 3.41 -19.20 -7.42
N GLN A 226 2.21 -19.11 -8.00
CA GLN A 226 0.95 -19.08 -7.28
C GLN A 226 0.63 -20.41 -6.59
N ALA A 227 1.21 -21.53 -7.05
CA ALA A 227 1.02 -22.82 -6.40
C ALA A 227 1.81 -22.94 -5.08
N SER A 228 2.85 -22.12 -4.89
CA SER A 228 3.71 -22.11 -3.69
C SER A 228 3.22 -21.19 -2.56
N LEU A 229 2.04 -20.60 -2.73
CA LEU A 229 1.50 -19.49 -1.93
C LEU A 229 0.41 -19.91 -0.95
#